data_AF-A0AAD1CAT6-F1
#
_entry.id   AF-A0AAD1CAT6-F1
#
_cell.length_a   1.000
_cell.length_b   1.000
_cell.length_c   1.000
_cell.angle_alpha   90.00
_cell.angle_beta   90.00
_cell.angle_gamma   90.00
#
_symmetry.space_group_name_H-M   'P 1'
#
loop_
_entity.id
_entity.type
_entity.pdbx_description
1 polymer ?
#
loop_
_entity_poly.entity_id
_entity_poly.type
_entity_poly.pdbx_seq_one_letter_code
_entity_poly.pdbx_strand_id
1 'polypeptide(L)'
;MFYYGKSSTYDKTGIVATWITIACRMAQGMSSMGKVIGADVYLTEFIKPPVQYPTVATLDSFCILGGFGALCLASLVTSFGFSWRIAFLIGAGITIVESSGELRLERHRSLCMLNDI
;
A
#
# COMPACT_ATOMS: atom_id res chain seq x y z
N MET A 1 -39.14 -5.40 -22.42
CA MET A 1 -39.76 -6.44 -21.56
C MET A 1 -39.01 -7.76 -21.82
N PHE A 2 -38.84 -8.58 -20.78
CA PHE A 2 -38.22 -9.92 -20.70
C PHE A 2 -36.83 -10.02 -20.02
N TYR A 3 -36.89 -10.18 -18.68
CA TYR A 3 -36.02 -10.90 -17.72
C TYR A 3 -34.53 -10.48 -17.59
N TYR A 4 -34.16 -9.56 -16.70
CA TYR A 4 -33.90 -9.77 -15.24
C TYR A 4 -33.66 -11.24 -14.82
N GLY A 5 -32.57 -11.82 -15.33
CA GLY A 5 -32.12 -13.19 -15.02
C GLY A 5 -30.67 -13.28 -14.55
N LYS A 6 -30.09 -12.21 -13.99
CA LYS A 6 -28.83 -12.32 -13.22
C LYS A 6 -29.22 -12.50 -11.76
N SER A 7 -29.18 -13.76 -11.31
CA SER A 7 -29.35 -14.23 -9.94
C SER A 7 -29.12 -13.13 -8.89
N SER A 8 -30.13 -12.85 -8.07
CA SER A 8 -30.14 -11.86 -6.96
C SER A 8 -28.90 -11.92 -6.04
N THR A 9 -28.12 -13.00 -6.10
CA THR A 9 -26.84 -13.17 -5.41
C THR A 9 -25.74 -12.22 -5.91
N TYR A 10 -25.63 -11.96 -7.23
CA TYR A 10 -24.53 -11.15 -7.80
C TYR A 10 -24.64 -9.67 -7.44
N ASP A 11 -25.86 -9.15 -7.35
CA ASP A 11 -26.13 -7.75 -7.02
C ASP A 11 -25.77 -7.48 -5.55
N LYS A 12 -26.15 -8.40 -4.65
CA LYS A 12 -25.80 -8.34 -3.21
C LYS A 12 -24.29 -8.52 -2.98
N THR A 13 -23.65 -9.45 -3.68
CA THR A 13 -22.19 -9.66 -3.57
C THR A 13 -21.39 -8.50 -4.17
N GLY A 14 -21.87 -7.89 -5.26
CA GLY A 14 -21.23 -6.73 -5.89
C GLY A 14 -21.26 -5.49 -5.00
N ILE A 15 -22.41 -5.21 -4.36
CA ILE A 15 -22.56 -4.08 -3.44
C ILE A 15 -21.66 -4.26 -2.20
N VAL A 16 -21.66 -5.46 -1.59
CA VAL A 16 -20.78 -5.79 -0.45
C VAL A 16 -19.30 -5.67 -0.84
N ALA A 17 -18.90 -6.20 -2.00
CA ALA A 17 -17.52 -6.12 -2.46
C ALA A 17 -17.07 -4.66 -2.67
N THR A 18 -17.95 -3.81 -3.18
CA THR A 18 -17.64 -2.38 -3.39
C THR A 18 -17.40 -1.66 -2.06
N TRP A 19 -18.24 -1.90 -1.05
CA TRP A 19 -18.06 -1.26 0.26
C TRP A 19 -16.78 -1.71 0.97
N ILE A 20 -16.48 -3.01 0.92
CA ILE A 20 -15.26 -3.58 1.53
C ILE A 20 -14.01 -3.02 0.85
N THR A 21 -14.02 -2.92 -0.48
CA THR A 21 -12.86 -2.43 -1.23
C THR A 21 -12.62 -0.93 -1.02
N ILE A 22 -13.68 -0.12 -0.89
CA ILE A 22 -13.58 1.30 -0.51
C ILE A 22 -12.96 1.45 0.88
N ALA A 23 -13.47 0.73 1.88
CA ALA A 23 -12.96 0.80 3.25
C ALA A 23 -11.48 0.35 3.33
N CYS A 24 -11.12 -0.72 2.63
CA CYS A 24 -9.76 -1.22 2.53
C CYS A 24 -8.81 -0.17 1.92
N ARG A 25 -9.23 0.50 0.85
CA ARG A 25 -8.44 1.54 0.19
C ARG A 25 -8.23 2.78 1.05
N MET A 26 -9.24 3.16 1.84
CA MET A 26 -9.09 4.23 2.83
C MET A 26 -8.04 3.88 3.89
N ALA A 27 -8.11 2.68 4.46
CA ALA A 27 -7.15 2.24 5.47
C ALA A 27 -5.72 2.15 4.92
N GLN A 28 -5.53 1.59 3.73
CA GLN A 28 -4.22 1.53 3.07
C GLN A 28 -3.66 2.92 2.77
N GLY A 29 -4.50 3.85 2.29
CA GLY A 29 -4.09 5.22 2.00
C GLY A 29 -3.63 5.99 3.24
N MET A 30 -4.39 5.88 4.34
CA MET A 30 -4.03 6.51 5.62
C MET A 30 -2.72 5.93 6.20
N SER A 31 -2.51 4.62 6.10
CA SER A 31 -1.30 3.95 6.60
C SER A 31 -0.05 4.37 5.81
N SER A 32 -0.12 4.38 4.48
CA SER A 32 1.00 4.75 3.61
C SER A 32 1.42 6.22 3.79
N MET A 33 0.45 7.13 3.86
CA MET A 33 0.73 8.56 4.00
C MET A 33 1.39 8.88 5.35
N GLY A 34 0.97 8.21 6.43
CA GLY A 34 1.59 8.34 7.75
C GLY A 34 3.05 7.89 7.78
N LYS A 35 3.40 6.86 7.00
CA LYS A 35 4.79 6.36 6.91
C LYS A 35 5.71 7.30 6.17
N VAL A 36 5.25 7.87 5.05
CA VAL A 36 6.05 8.83 4.26
C VAL A 36 6.30 10.10 5.04
N ILE A 37 5.25 10.70 5.63
CA ILE A 37 5.37 11.92 6.43
C ILE A 37 6.19 11.67 7.70
N GLY A 38 5.96 10.55 8.38
CA GLY A 38 6.73 10.18 9.56
C GLY A 38 8.22 9.95 9.27
N ALA A 39 8.55 9.35 8.11
CA ALA A 39 9.94 9.17 7.68
C ALA A 39 10.61 10.50 7.32
N ASP A 40 9.90 11.39 6.65
CA ASP A 40 10.40 12.73 6.30
C ASP A 40 10.74 13.56 7.54
N VAL A 41 9.83 13.59 8.51
CA VAL A 41 10.04 14.27 9.80
C VAL A 41 11.19 13.63 10.57
N TYR A 42 11.25 12.30 10.67
CA TYR A 42 12.33 11.62 11.37
C TYR A 42 13.71 11.89 10.76
N LEU A 43 13.80 11.92 9.43
CA LEU A 43 15.06 12.19 8.72
C LEU A 43 15.51 13.65 8.87
N THR A 44 14.58 14.59 8.83
CA THR A 44 14.88 16.02 9.01
C THR A 44 15.28 16.35 10.45
N GLU A 45 14.81 15.59 11.44
CA GLU A 45 15.27 15.70 12.83
C GLU A 45 16.67 15.08 13.06
N PHE A 46 16.98 13.97 12.38
CA PHE A 46 18.24 13.25 12.59
C PHE A 46 19.41 13.80 11.78
N ILE A 47 19.17 14.26 10.54
CA ILE A 47 20.22 14.68 9.62
C ILE A 47 20.26 16.22 9.53
N LYS A 48 21.36 16.82 9.98
CA LYS A 48 21.60 18.27 9.84
C LYS A 48 21.89 18.65 8.37
N PRO A 49 21.55 19.88 7.92
CA PRO A 49 21.87 20.38 6.58
C PRO A 49 23.37 20.21 6.26
N PRO A 50 23.79 19.89 5.01
CA PRO A 50 23.05 19.91 3.73
C PRO A 50 22.56 18.54 3.19
N VAL A 51 22.84 17.43 3.87
CA VAL A 51 22.58 16.05 3.37
C VAL A 51 21.09 15.65 3.50
N GLN A 52 20.28 16.45 4.18
CA GLN A 52 18.83 16.27 4.30
C GLN A 52 18.09 16.26 2.94
N TYR A 53 18.48 17.13 2.01
CA TYR A 53 17.78 17.31 0.73
C TYR A 53 17.84 16.08 -0.19
N PRO A 54 19.01 15.46 -0.45
CA PRO A 54 19.04 14.26 -1.26
C PRO A 54 18.31 13.09 -0.60
N THR A 55 18.31 13.01 0.74
CA THR A 55 17.67 11.90 1.46
C THR A 55 16.14 11.96 1.30
N VAL A 56 15.54 13.13 1.51
CA VAL A 56 14.11 13.35 1.27
C VAL A 56 13.74 13.13 -0.20
N ALA A 57 14.57 13.62 -1.14
CA ALA A 57 14.34 13.43 -2.57
C ALA A 57 14.37 11.95 -2.98
N THR A 58 15.23 11.13 -2.37
CA THR A 58 15.24 9.69 -2.64
C THR A 58 13.95 9.01 -2.16
N LEU A 59 13.42 9.38 -1.00
CA LEU A 59 12.13 8.85 -0.52
C LEU A 59 10.98 9.17 -1.48
N ASP A 60 10.90 10.42 -1.93
CA ASP A 60 9.88 10.84 -2.90
C ASP A 60 10.03 10.08 -4.23
N SER A 61 11.27 9.90 -4.70
CA SER A 61 11.52 9.13 -5.93
C SER A 61 11.04 7.68 -5.85
N PHE A 62 11.19 7.01 -4.70
CA PHE A 62 10.65 5.67 -4.49
C PHE A 62 9.12 5.64 -4.47
N CYS A 63 8.47 6.68 -3.96
CA CYS A 63 7.01 6.82 -3.99
C CYS A 63 6.49 6.94 -5.44
N ILE A 64 7.16 7.76 -6.26
CA ILE A 64 6.81 7.95 -7.67
C ILE A 64 7.00 6.65 -8.46
N LEU A 65 8.10 5.92 -8.22
CA LEU A 65 8.34 4.61 -8.85
C LEU A 65 7.26 3.58 -8.47
N GLY A 66 6.83 3.55 -7.22
CA GLY A 66 5.72 2.72 -6.76
C GLY A 66 4.40 3.06 -7.47
N GLY A 67 4.10 4.36 -7.59
CA GLY A 67 2.93 4.85 -8.34
C GLY A 67 2.97 4.50 -9.83
N PHE A 68 4.13 4.63 -10.46
CA PHE A 68 4.34 4.22 -11.85
C PHE A 68 4.12 2.72 -12.06
N GLY A 69 4.62 1.88 -11.13
CA GLY A 69 4.38 0.44 -11.14
C GLY A 69 2.89 0.10 -11.02
N ALA A 70 2.15 0.79 -10.15
CA ALA A 70 0.70 0.61 -9.99
C ALA A 70 -0.07 1.01 -11.25
N LEU A 71 0.29 2.12 -11.89
CA LEU A 71 -0.29 2.58 -13.16
C LEU A 71 -0.01 1.60 -14.31
N CYS A 72 1.20 1.07 -14.38
CA CYS A 72 1.58 0.06 -15.37
C CYS A 72 0.74 -1.21 -15.20
N LEU A 73 0.59 -1.69 -13.96
CA LEU A 73 -0.25 -2.85 -13.65
C LEU A 73 -1.73 -2.60 -13.99
N ALA A 74 -2.27 -1.42 -13.67
CA ALA A 74 -3.65 -1.06 -13.99
C ALA A 74 -3.89 -1.01 -15.51
N SER A 75 -2.93 -0.47 -16.25
CA SER A 75 -2.94 -0.42 -17.73
C SER A 75 -2.89 -1.83 -18.33
N LEU A 76 -2.08 -2.71 -17.74
CA LEU A 76 -1.97 -4.12 -18.14
C LEU A 76 -3.28 -4.88 -17.89
N VAL A 77 -3.86 -4.76 -16.69
CA VAL A 77 -5.13 -5.41 -16.33
C VAL A 77 -6.27 -4.97 -17.25
N THR A 78 -6.30 -3.69 -17.61
CA THR A 78 -7.32 -3.13 -18.51
C THR A 78 -7.14 -3.60 -19.95
N SER A 79 -5.90 -3.75 -20.42
CA SER A 79 -5.60 -4.15 -21.80
C SER A 79 -5.82 -5.65 -22.06
N PHE A 80 -5.54 -6.51 -21.09
CA PHE A 80 -5.69 -7.97 -21.23
C PHE A 80 -7.07 -8.50 -20.81
N GLY A 81 -7.99 -7.64 -20.36
CA GLY A 81 -9.31 -8.05 -19.88
C GLY A 81 -9.26 -8.97 -18.64
N PHE A 82 -8.15 -8.92 -17.89
CA PHE A 82 -7.95 -9.79 -16.74
C PHE A 82 -8.95 -9.45 -15.63
N SER A 83 -9.38 -10.49 -14.89
CA SER A 83 -10.30 -10.31 -13.77
C SER A 83 -9.68 -9.38 -12.71
N TRP A 84 -10.46 -8.39 -12.27
CA TRP A 84 -10.13 -7.44 -11.20
C TRP A 84 -9.52 -8.09 -9.93
N ARG A 85 -9.86 -9.36 -9.67
CA ARG A 85 -9.31 -10.20 -8.60
C ARG A 85 -7.78 -10.24 -8.57
N ILE A 86 -7.11 -10.21 -9.72
CA ILE A 86 -5.64 -10.30 -9.81
C ILE A 86 -5.00 -9.00 -9.31
N ALA A 87 -5.61 -7.86 -9.63
CA ALA A 87 -5.18 -6.57 -9.08
C ALA A 87 -5.31 -6.54 -7.55
N PHE A 88 -6.35 -7.19 -7.00
CA PHE A 88 -6.51 -7.34 -5.56
C PHE A 88 -5.52 -8.31 -4.93
N LEU A 89 -5.21 -9.44 -5.58
CA LEU A 89 -4.21 -10.39 -5.10
C LEU A 89 -2.82 -9.77 -5.04
N ILE A 90 -2.45 -8.98 -6.05
CA ILE A 90 -1.19 -8.26 -6.07
C ILE A 90 -1.15 -7.21 -4.96
N GLY A 91 -2.24 -6.44 -4.77
CA GLY A 91 -2.35 -5.49 -3.67
C GLY A 91 -2.23 -6.15 -2.29
N ALA A 92 -2.89 -7.29 -2.08
CA ALA A 92 -2.80 -8.06 -0.84
C ALA A 92 -1.37 -8.58 -0.58
N GLY A 93 -0.67 -9.05 -1.62
CA GLY A 93 0.73 -9.47 -1.53
C GLY A 93 1.65 -8.34 -1.08
N ILE A 94 1.49 -7.14 -1.65
CA ILE A 94 2.29 -5.97 -1.29
C ILE A 94 2.12 -5.61 0.19
N THR A 95 0.88 -5.63 0.70
CA THR A 95 0.60 -5.32 2.11
C THR A 95 1.21 -6.34 3.08
N ILE A 96 1.26 -7.63 2.71
CA ILE A 96 1.88 -8.66 3.56
C ILE A 96 3.39 -8.43 3.69
N VAL A 97 4.05 -8.08 2.58
CA VAL A 97 5.49 -7.79 2.58
C VAL A 97 5.78 -6.57 3.45
N GLU A 98 4.95 -5.53 3.36
CA GLU A 98 5.07 -4.32 4.17
C GLU A 98 4.97 -4.63 5.66
N SER A 99 3.91 -5.34 6.08
CA SER A 99 3.70 -5.72 7.48
C SER A 99 4.83 -6.59 8.03
N SER A 100 5.37 -7.50 7.20
CA SER A 100 6.49 -8.35 7.59
C SER A 100 7.78 -7.55 7.85
N GLY A 101 8.00 -6.49 7.06
CA GLY A 101 9.12 -5.58 7.24
C GLY A 101 9.05 -4.82 8.56
N GLU A 102 7.88 -4.30 8.91
CA GLU A 102 7.66 -3.55 10.16
C GLU A 102 7.89 -4.43 11.39
N LEU A 103 7.29 -5.62 11.41
CA LEU A 103 7.47 -6.59 12.50
C LEU A 103 8.94 -7.02 12.67
N ARG A 104 9.72 -7.04 11.59
CA ARG A 104 11.15 -7.36 11.64
C ARG A 104 11.94 -6.23 12.30
N LEU A 105 11.61 -4.97 12.01
CA LEU A 105 12.26 -3.80 12.61
C LEU A 105 11.93 -3.67 14.10
N GLU A 106 10.67 -3.90 14.49
CA GLU A 106 10.26 -3.88 15.89
C GLU A 106 11.01 -4.96 16.69
N ARG A 107 11.09 -6.20 16.17
CA ARG A 107 11.87 -7.27 16.80
C ARG A 107 13.36 -6.93 16.91
N HIS A 108 13.95 -6.31 15.89
CA HIS A 108 15.36 -5.94 15.92
C HIS A 108 15.64 -4.85 16.97
N ARG A 109 14.75 -3.87 17.12
CA ARG A 109 14.83 -2.84 18.16
C ARG A 109 14.77 -3.46 19.57
N SER A 110 13.85 -4.40 19.81
CA SER A 110 13.75 -5.10 21.10
C SER A 110 15.00 -5.92 21.45
N LEU A 111 15.66 -6.53 20.46
CA LEU A 111 16.90 -7.28 20.68
C LEU A 111 18.09 -6.39 21.05
N CYS A 112 18.25 -5.21 20.43
CA CYS A 112 19.30 -4.27 20.83
C CYS A 112 19.10 -3.77 22.27
N MET A 113 17.87 -3.40 22.64
CA MET A 113 17.58 -2.94 24.01
C MET A 113 17.82 -4.01 25.09
N LEU A 114 17.70 -5.29 24.74
CA LEU A 114 18.02 -6.40 25.64
C LEU A 114 19.52 -6.70 25.75
N ASN A 115 20.33 -6.29 24.76
CA ASN A 115 21.78 -6.51 24.75
C ASN A 115 22.56 -5.40 25.47
N ASP A 116 21.95 -4.22 25.63
CA ASP A 116 22.49 -3.07 26.37
C ASP A 116 22.22 -3.12 27.90
N ILE A 117 21.61 -4.19 28.42
CA ILE A 117 21.33 -4.46 29.86
C ILE A 117 22.21 -5.62 30.34
#